data_AF-A0A1S3T841-F1
#
_entry.id   AF-A0A1S3T841-F1
#
_cell.length_a   1.000
_cell.length_b   1.000
_cell.length_c   1.000
_cell.angle_alpha   90.00
_cell.angle_beta   90.00
_cell.angle_gamma   90.00
#
_symmetry.space_group_name_H-M   'P 1'
#
loop_
_entity.id
_entity.type
_entity.pdbx_description
1 polymer ?
#
loop_
_entity_poly.entity_id
_entity_poly.type
_entity_poly.pdbx_seq_one_letter_code
_entity_poly.pdbx_strand_id
1 'polypeptide(L)'
;MTHVLFFVLHLLSSHISLKVDGIQTILKEEDLDIERQLKFMNKISMKTINTKFGDVIDCIDIYKQPSFDHPLLKHHKLQVIPELYKDYGTHLYSSWTSDNYKKTGCYNIRCAGFVQTSKDHYLGVRITNVSRYGGPTMASLLSITQDPMTKNWWLSVESNFIGYFPMKLFSNMSSADQVGWGGRTRTHLNTPSPQMGSGNYPHDDNFTHACYFKHVLIKGSSRKTHEVKPKETHSFVDRPNCYNVRYPKGYSVYVFLFGGPGGNCGN
;
A
#
# COMPACT_ATOMS: atom_id res chain seq x y z
N MET A 1 14.70 21.76 -2.79
CA MET A 1 13.40 21.04 -2.73
C MET A 1 13.64 19.86 -1.80
N THR A 2 12.86 19.72 -0.73
CA THR A 2 12.98 18.59 0.20
C THR A 2 12.26 17.37 -0.37
N HIS A 3 12.97 16.26 -0.55
CA HIS A 3 12.39 14.99 -0.97
C HIS A 3 12.04 14.14 0.27
N VAL A 4 10.75 14.13 0.62
CA VAL A 4 10.22 13.41 1.79
C VAL A 4 9.58 12.09 1.36
N LEU A 5 10.12 10.97 1.83
CA LEU A 5 9.54 9.65 1.63
C LEU A 5 8.61 9.30 2.80
N PHE A 6 7.29 9.48 2.60
CA PHE A 6 6.28 9.11 3.59
C PHE A 6 5.89 7.63 3.46
N PHE A 7 6.11 6.84 4.51
CA PHE A 7 5.51 5.52 4.64
C PHE A 7 4.20 5.65 5.44
N VAL A 8 3.09 5.22 4.86
CA VAL A 8 1.74 5.35 5.45
C VAL A 8 1.06 3.99 5.40
N LEU A 9 0.71 3.46 6.57
CA LEU A 9 -0.08 2.24 6.70
C LEU A 9 -1.49 2.59 7.21
N HIS A 10 -2.52 1.92 6.68
CA HIS A 10 -3.92 2.08 7.10
C HIS A 10 -4.50 0.74 7.52
N LEU A 11 -5.02 0.68 8.75
CA LEU A 11 -5.68 -0.48 9.34
C LEU A 11 -7.06 -0.04 9.84
N LEU A 12 -8.12 -0.72 9.39
CA LEU A 12 -9.46 -0.74 9.96
C LEU A 12 -10.08 -2.13 9.72
N SER A 13 -11.16 -2.47 10.44
CA SER A 13 -11.74 -3.82 10.45
C SER A 13 -13.25 -3.86 10.71
N SER A 14 -13.93 -4.83 10.10
CA SER A 14 -15.21 -5.41 10.56
C SER A 14 -15.39 -6.84 9.99
N HIS A 15 -16.22 -7.66 10.64
CA HIS A 15 -16.22 -9.13 10.52
C HIS A 15 -17.28 -9.72 9.57
N ILE A 16 -16.98 -10.89 8.97
CA ILE A 16 -17.70 -12.20 9.05
C ILE A 16 -17.08 -13.19 8.02
N SER A 17 -17.05 -14.50 8.33
CA SER A 17 -16.63 -15.57 7.41
C SER A 17 -17.71 -16.65 7.27
N LEU A 18 -17.89 -17.17 6.06
CA LEU A 18 -18.56 -18.45 5.76
C LEU A 18 -17.70 -19.22 4.74
N LYS A 19 -17.70 -20.56 4.83
CA LYS A 19 -16.87 -21.47 4.02
C LYS A 19 -17.77 -22.34 3.13
N VAL A 20 -17.38 -22.54 1.87
CA VAL A 20 -17.97 -23.55 0.95
C VAL A 20 -16.85 -24.18 0.12
N ASP A 21 -16.85 -25.51 0.00
CA ASP A 21 -15.97 -26.29 -0.89
C ASP A 21 -16.75 -26.72 -2.15
N GLY A 22 -16.07 -26.97 -3.28
CA GLY A 22 -16.69 -27.41 -4.53
C GLY A 22 -15.74 -28.19 -5.45
N ILE A 23 -16.23 -29.28 -6.04
CA ILE A 23 -15.49 -30.21 -6.92
C ILE A 23 -15.84 -29.95 -8.40
N GLN A 24 -14.93 -30.33 -9.30
CA GLN A 24 -14.86 -29.93 -10.71
C GLN A 24 -15.17 -31.08 -11.68
N THR A 25 -15.72 -30.77 -12.86
CA THR A 25 -15.84 -31.70 -14.00
C THR A 25 -15.71 -30.92 -15.32
N ILE A 26 -14.81 -31.35 -16.22
CA ILE A 26 -14.41 -30.67 -17.47
C ILE A 26 -14.65 -31.62 -18.66
N LEU A 27 -14.81 -31.05 -19.87
CA LEU A 27 -14.40 -31.57 -21.21
C LEU A 27 -15.32 -31.16 -22.39
N LYS A 28 -16.45 -30.48 -22.15
CA LYS A 28 -17.27 -29.85 -23.21
C LYS A 28 -17.16 -28.32 -23.28
N GLU A 29 -16.48 -27.71 -22.33
CA GLU A 29 -16.31 -26.25 -22.26
C GLU A 29 -15.16 -25.76 -23.15
N GLU A 30 -14.14 -26.60 -23.39
CA GLU A 30 -12.85 -26.18 -23.97
C GLU A 30 -12.98 -25.63 -25.40
N ASP A 31 -13.73 -26.28 -26.31
CA ASP A 31 -13.92 -25.80 -27.69
C ASP A 31 -14.69 -24.47 -27.76
N LEU A 32 -15.73 -24.32 -26.92
CA LEU A 32 -16.52 -23.08 -26.81
C LEU A 32 -15.73 -21.96 -26.13
N ASP A 33 -14.80 -22.29 -25.24
CA ASP A 33 -13.93 -21.32 -24.59
C ASP A 33 -12.83 -20.84 -25.55
N ILE A 34 -12.28 -21.69 -26.42
CA ILE A 34 -11.31 -21.29 -27.46
C ILE A 34 -11.91 -20.25 -28.42
N GLU A 35 -13.14 -20.46 -28.93
CA GLU A 35 -13.79 -19.44 -29.77
C GLU A 35 -14.08 -18.14 -29.01
N ARG A 36 -14.47 -18.22 -27.72
CA ARG A 36 -14.64 -17.05 -26.87
C ARG A 36 -13.33 -16.30 -26.65
N GLN A 37 -12.25 -17.01 -26.34
CA GLN A 37 -10.91 -16.44 -26.15
C GLN A 37 -10.41 -15.73 -27.41
N LEU A 38 -10.57 -16.34 -28.60
CA LEU A 38 -10.24 -15.70 -29.89
C LEU A 38 -11.03 -14.41 -30.13
N LYS A 39 -12.30 -14.36 -29.71
CA LYS A 39 -13.16 -13.16 -29.80
C LYS A 39 -12.80 -12.11 -28.73
N PHE A 40 -12.31 -12.54 -27.58
CA PHE A 40 -11.87 -11.71 -26.44
C PHE A 40 -10.53 -11.02 -26.71
N MET A 41 -9.62 -11.68 -27.43
CA MET A 41 -8.31 -11.14 -27.82
C MET A 41 -8.38 -10.14 -28.98
N ASN A 42 -9.38 -10.24 -29.87
CA ASN A 42 -9.52 -9.39 -31.08
C ASN A 42 -10.04 -7.95 -30.83
N LYS A 43 -9.68 -7.32 -29.70
CA LYS A 43 -10.05 -5.92 -29.42
C LYS A 43 -9.03 -4.94 -30.00
N ILE A 44 -9.54 -3.89 -30.64
CA ILE A 44 -8.73 -2.87 -31.32
C ILE A 44 -7.85 -2.14 -30.29
N SER A 45 -6.53 -2.35 -30.41
CA SER A 45 -5.51 -1.59 -29.68
C SER A 45 -5.60 -0.10 -30.06
N MET A 46 -5.67 0.79 -29.07
CA MET A 46 -5.61 2.23 -29.32
C MET A 46 -4.17 2.71 -29.54
N LYS A 47 -3.19 1.95 -29.03
CA LYS A 47 -1.77 2.25 -29.22
C LYS A 47 -0.93 1.00 -28.95
N THR A 48 -0.29 0.50 -29.99
CA THR A 48 0.76 -0.52 -29.88
C THR A 48 2.09 0.15 -29.51
N ILE A 49 2.81 -0.43 -28.56
CA ILE A 49 4.15 0.00 -28.15
C ILE A 49 5.11 -1.17 -28.37
N ASN A 50 5.99 -1.03 -29.35
CA ASN A 50 7.09 -1.97 -29.57
C ASN A 50 8.25 -1.61 -28.64
N THR A 51 8.70 -2.54 -27.81
CA THR A 51 9.88 -2.35 -26.97
C THR A 51 11.15 -2.56 -27.80
N LYS A 52 12.26 -1.96 -27.35
CA LYS A 52 13.59 -2.23 -27.91
C LYS A 52 14.11 -3.66 -27.67
N PHE A 53 13.30 -4.51 -27.03
CA PHE A 53 13.59 -5.91 -26.74
C PHE A 53 12.72 -6.88 -27.56
N GLY A 54 11.82 -6.36 -28.40
CA GLY A 54 10.97 -7.15 -29.30
C GLY A 54 9.55 -7.40 -28.79
N ASP A 55 9.21 -6.98 -27.57
CA ASP A 55 7.84 -7.13 -27.04
C ASP A 55 6.89 -6.14 -27.72
N VAL A 56 5.66 -6.59 -27.97
CA VAL A 56 4.57 -5.79 -28.52
C VAL A 56 3.52 -5.61 -27.43
N ILE A 57 3.35 -4.37 -26.93
CA ILE A 57 2.40 -4.06 -25.85
C ILE A 57 1.23 -3.26 -26.42
N ASP A 58 0.06 -3.89 -26.49
CA ASP A 58 -1.17 -3.25 -26.97
C ASP A 58 -1.95 -2.54 -25.85
N CYS A 59 -2.09 -1.22 -25.99
CA CYS A 59 -2.85 -0.39 -25.07
C CYS A 59 -4.32 -0.34 -25.49
N ILE A 60 -5.16 -1.14 -24.86
CA ILE A 60 -6.63 -1.11 -25.03
C ILE A 60 -7.23 -0.09 -24.04
N ASP A 61 -8.25 0.66 -24.48
CA ASP A 61 -9.01 1.60 -23.64
C ASP A 61 -9.51 0.93 -22.35
N ILE A 62 -9.40 1.62 -21.21
CA ILE A 62 -9.73 1.05 -19.89
C ILE A 62 -11.19 0.57 -19.79
N TYR A 63 -12.14 1.25 -20.44
CA TYR A 63 -13.56 0.84 -20.48
C TYR A 63 -13.84 -0.26 -21.51
N LYS A 64 -12.89 -0.53 -22.40
CA LYS A 64 -12.94 -1.62 -23.39
C LYS A 64 -12.10 -2.82 -22.97
N GLN A 65 -11.45 -2.79 -21.80
CA GLN A 65 -10.66 -3.91 -21.30
C GLN A 65 -11.53 -5.18 -21.22
N PRO A 66 -11.04 -6.35 -21.70
CA PRO A 66 -11.86 -7.56 -21.81
C PRO A 66 -12.53 -7.99 -20.50
N SER A 67 -11.87 -7.76 -19.35
CA SER A 67 -12.39 -8.07 -18.02
C SER A 67 -13.75 -7.41 -17.70
N PHE A 68 -14.09 -6.27 -18.32
CA PHE A 68 -15.37 -5.58 -18.07
C PHE A 68 -16.55 -6.10 -18.90
N ASP A 69 -16.31 -7.00 -19.87
CA ASP A 69 -17.38 -7.67 -20.59
C ASP A 69 -18.06 -8.77 -19.73
N HIS A 70 -17.40 -9.18 -18.64
CA HIS A 70 -17.94 -10.18 -17.72
C HIS A 70 -19.25 -9.68 -17.07
N PRO A 71 -20.34 -10.48 -17.01
CA PRO A 71 -21.64 -10.01 -16.53
C PRO A 71 -21.62 -9.39 -15.12
N LEU A 72 -20.77 -9.88 -14.22
CA LEU A 72 -20.61 -9.37 -12.86
C LEU A 72 -19.86 -8.02 -12.75
N LEU A 73 -19.21 -7.56 -13.83
CA LEU A 73 -18.33 -6.39 -13.83
C LEU A 73 -18.84 -5.22 -14.68
N LYS A 74 -20.00 -5.40 -15.34
CA LYS A 74 -20.60 -4.45 -16.31
C LYS A 74 -20.90 -3.05 -15.77
N HIS A 75 -20.96 -2.85 -14.44
CA HIS A 75 -21.40 -1.62 -13.77
C HIS A 75 -20.52 -1.20 -12.55
N HIS A 76 -19.19 -1.37 -12.61
CA HIS A 76 -18.29 -1.32 -11.43
C HIS A 76 -17.41 -0.04 -11.25
N LYS A 77 -17.06 0.37 -10.00
CA LYS A 77 -16.22 1.54 -9.57
C LYS A 77 -15.33 1.22 -8.31
N LEU A 78 -14.29 2.02 -7.94
CA LEU A 78 -12.94 1.57 -7.40
C LEU A 78 -12.16 2.47 -6.32
N GLN A 79 -11.56 1.96 -5.19
CA GLN A 79 -10.20 2.15 -4.50
C GLN A 79 -10.07 1.54 -3.01
N VAL A 80 -9.22 1.99 -2.04
CA VAL A 80 -9.44 1.84 -0.54
C VAL A 80 -9.33 3.17 0.20
N ILE A 81 -10.39 3.70 0.81
CA ILE A 81 -11.58 4.07 0.01
C ILE A 81 -12.41 2.83 -0.43
N PRO A 82 -13.15 2.12 0.45
CA PRO A 82 -13.73 0.77 0.26
C PRO A 82 -14.21 0.24 -1.14
N GLU A 83 -14.29 1.03 -2.21
CA GLU A 83 -14.80 0.64 -3.53
C GLU A 83 -13.93 -0.25 -4.46
N LEU A 84 -12.64 -0.54 -4.29
CA LEU A 84 -11.89 -1.48 -5.19
C LEU A 84 -11.80 -2.81 -4.50
N TYR A 85 -11.35 -2.76 -3.25
CA TYR A 85 -11.19 -3.96 -2.46
C TYR A 85 -12.56 -4.50 -2.01
N LYS A 86 -13.61 -3.67 -2.05
CA LYS A 86 -15.01 -4.01 -1.76
C LYS A 86 -15.20 -4.63 -0.38
N ASP A 87 -14.29 -4.32 0.53
CA ASP A 87 -14.32 -4.73 1.91
C ASP A 87 -13.73 -3.63 2.82
N TYR A 88 -13.73 -3.94 4.13
CA TYR A 88 -13.06 -3.17 5.18
C TYR A 88 -11.86 -3.96 5.71
N GLY A 89 -11.18 -4.68 4.82
CA GLY A 89 -9.98 -5.44 5.13
C GLY A 89 -8.77 -4.53 5.32
N THR A 90 -7.77 -5.03 6.03
CA THR A 90 -6.42 -4.48 5.92
C THR A 90 -5.82 -4.95 4.60
N HIS A 91 -5.33 -4.02 3.78
CA HIS A 91 -4.59 -4.34 2.57
C HIS A 91 -3.19 -3.73 2.61
N LEU A 92 -2.20 -4.51 2.21
CA LEU A 92 -0.90 -3.97 1.86
C LEU A 92 -1.07 -3.12 0.60
N TYR A 93 -0.70 -1.84 0.63
CA TYR A 93 -0.77 -0.97 -0.54
C TYR A 93 0.49 -0.12 -0.63
N SER A 94 0.72 0.50 -1.79
CA SER A 94 1.67 1.60 -1.92
C SER A 94 1.05 2.75 -2.68
N SER A 95 1.59 3.95 -2.45
CA SER A 95 1.28 5.12 -3.25
C SER A 95 2.57 5.91 -3.44
N TRP A 96 2.82 6.38 -4.66
CA TRP A 96 3.96 7.25 -4.96
C TRP A 96 3.50 8.53 -5.66
N THR A 97 4.33 9.56 -5.60
CA THR A 97 4.25 10.79 -6.38
C THR A 97 5.65 11.37 -6.53
N SER A 98 5.92 12.13 -7.58
CA SER A 98 7.19 12.86 -7.77
C SER A 98 7.02 14.39 -7.75
N ASP A 99 5.78 14.90 -7.68
CA ASP A 99 5.46 16.33 -7.76
C ASP A 99 4.60 16.84 -6.59
N ASN A 100 4.55 16.08 -5.50
CA ASN A 100 3.71 16.32 -4.32
C ASN A 100 2.21 16.30 -4.64
N TYR A 101 1.76 15.21 -5.26
CA TYR A 101 0.35 14.90 -5.56
C TYR A 101 -0.34 15.90 -6.49
N LYS A 102 0.40 16.59 -7.37
CA LYS A 102 -0.16 17.59 -8.30
C LYS A 102 -0.65 16.95 -9.59
N LYS A 103 0.18 16.13 -10.23
CA LYS A 103 -0.10 15.44 -11.50
C LYS A 103 0.49 14.05 -11.54
N THR A 104 1.66 13.82 -10.94
CA THR A 104 2.34 12.52 -10.96
C THR A 104 1.99 11.68 -9.75
N GLY A 105 1.90 10.37 -10.00
CA GLY A 105 1.78 9.37 -8.96
C GLY A 105 1.03 8.14 -9.41
N CYS A 106 1.01 7.13 -8.55
CA CYS A 106 0.18 5.96 -8.72
C CYS A 106 -0.18 5.35 -7.36
N TYR A 107 -1.31 4.64 -7.33
CA TYR A 107 -1.73 3.79 -6.22
C TYR A 107 -1.61 2.32 -6.66
N ASN A 108 -0.86 1.50 -5.93
CA ASN A 108 -0.46 0.14 -6.31
C ASN A 108 0.07 0.06 -7.77
N ILE A 109 -0.36 -0.97 -8.50
CA ILE A 109 -0.02 -1.24 -9.91
C ILE A 109 -1.10 -0.72 -10.89
N ARG A 110 -1.96 0.22 -10.46
CA ARG A 110 -3.11 0.70 -11.26
C ARG A 110 -2.71 1.62 -12.44
N CYS A 111 -1.42 1.90 -12.54
CA CYS A 111 -0.74 2.77 -13.48
C CYS A 111 0.75 2.36 -13.48
N ALA A 112 1.50 2.75 -14.52
CA ALA A 112 2.92 2.46 -14.58
C ALA A 112 3.66 3.09 -13.38
N GLY A 113 4.49 2.30 -12.69
CA GLY A 113 5.41 2.82 -11.69
C GLY A 113 5.90 1.83 -10.63
N PHE A 114 5.18 0.74 -10.37
CA PHE A 114 5.69 -0.37 -9.57
C PHE A 114 5.84 -1.62 -10.43
N VAL A 115 7.03 -2.21 -10.43
CA VAL A 115 7.30 -3.50 -11.07
C VAL A 115 7.25 -4.56 -9.99
N GLN A 116 6.17 -5.35 -9.98
CA GLN A 116 6.02 -6.45 -9.04
C GLN A 116 6.84 -7.66 -9.50
N THR A 117 7.53 -8.30 -8.57
CA THR A 117 8.43 -9.44 -8.83
C THR A 117 8.07 -10.69 -8.06
N SER A 118 7.47 -10.57 -6.86
CA SER A 118 6.98 -11.72 -6.10
C SER A 118 5.63 -12.19 -6.62
N LYS A 119 5.41 -13.51 -6.53
CA LYS A 119 4.11 -14.17 -6.73
C LYS A 119 3.35 -14.37 -5.41
N ASP A 120 4.07 -14.41 -4.30
CA ASP A 120 3.52 -14.75 -2.97
C ASP A 120 2.89 -13.53 -2.30
N HIS A 121 3.47 -12.35 -2.49
CA HIS A 121 3.03 -11.09 -1.89
C HIS A 121 2.94 -10.00 -2.97
N TYR A 122 1.79 -9.34 -3.04
CA TYR A 122 1.49 -8.36 -4.07
C TYR A 122 0.85 -7.08 -3.50
N LEU A 123 1.01 -5.97 -4.20
CA LEU A 123 0.37 -4.72 -3.79
C LEU A 123 -1.14 -4.80 -4.01
N GLY A 124 -1.87 -4.69 -2.91
CA GLY A 124 -3.30 -4.86 -2.81
C GLY A 124 -3.74 -6.21 -2.20
N VAL A 125 -2.81 -7.08 -1.78
CA VAL A 125 -3.17 -8.30 -1.05
C VAL A 125 -3.83 -7.96 0.31
N ARG A 126 -4.86 -8.73 0.67
CA ARG A 126 -5.52 -8.63 1.98
C ARG A 126 -4.67 -9.30 3.05
N ILE A 127 -4.35 -8.57 4.11
CA ILE A 127 -3.73 -9.14 5.31
C ILE A 127 -4.86 -9.73 6.17
N THR A 128 -4.86 -11.05 6.32
CA THR A 128 -5.88 -11.80 7.06
C THR A 128 -5.56 -11.91 8.55
N ASN A 129 -4.27 -11.98 8.90
CA ASN A 129 -3.80 -12.04 10.29
C ASN A 129 -3.54 -10.63 10.81
N VAL A 130 -4.49 -10.07 11.56
CA VAL A 130 -4.46 -8.68 12.05
C VAL A 130 -4.54 -8.61 13.57
N SER A 131 -3.92 -7.57 14.13
CA SER A 131 -3.95 -7.27 15.58
C SER A 131 -5.37 -7.04 16.10
N ARG A 132 -5.61 -7.37 17.38
CA ARG A 132 -6.85 -7.03 18.11
C ARG A 132 -6.54 -6.17 19.33
N TYR A 133 -7.41 -5.19 19.61
CA TYR A 133 -7.29 -4.34 20.79
C TYR A 133 -7.27 -5.19 22.08
N GLY A 134 -6.28 -4.98 22.93
CA GLY A 134 -6.09 -5.75 24.17
C GLY A 134 -5.72 -7.22 23.97
N GLY A 135 -5.56 -7.68 22.72
CA GLY A 135 -5.37 -9.09 22.36
C GLY A 135 -4.05 -9.36 21.63
N PRO A 136 -3.98 -10.45 20.84
CA PRO A 136 -2.82 -10.76 20.02
C PRO A 136 -2.47 -9.60 19.08
N THR A 137 -1.19 -9.24 19.04
CA THR A 137 -0.66 -8.23 18.11
C THR A 137 0.16 -8.89 17.03
N MET A 138 -0.01 -8.41 15.81
CA MET A 138 0.77 -8.79 14.63
C MET A 138 1.61 -7.59 14.20
N ALA A 139 2.85 -7.85 13.81
CA ALA A 139 3.76 -6.86 13.26
C ALA A 139 4.44 -7.45 12.04
N SER A 140 4.57 -6.64 10.98
CA SER A 140 5.28 -7.01 9.76
C SER A 140 6.50 -6.13 9.58
N LEU A 141 7.63 -6.74 9.21
CA LEU A 141 8.82 -5.99 8.83
C LEU A 141 8.64 -5.44 7.42
N LEU A 142 8.69 -4.12 7.28
CA LEU A 142 8.56 -3.42 6.01
C LEU A 142 9.84 -2.62 5.78
N SER A 143 10.41 -2.72 4.57
CA SER A 143 11.64 -2.02 4.21
C SER A 143 11.56 -1.52 2.78
N ILE A 144 12.09 -0.32 2.55
CA ILE A 144 12.33 0.21 1.22
C ILE A 144 13.81 0.61 1.11
N THR A 145 14.50 0.12 0.07
CA THR A 145 15.93 0.34 -0.08
C THR A 145 16.33 0.55 -1.53
N GLN A 146 17.19 1.52 -1.79
CA GLN A 146 17.68 1.79 -3.13
C GLN A 146 18.82 0.84 -3.50
N ASP A 147 18.69 0.09 -4.59
CA ASP A 147 19.76 -0.72 -5.17
C ASP A 147 20.95 0.17 -5.57
N PRO A 148 22.19 -0.11 -5.11
CA PRO A 148 23.39 0.62 -5.55
C PRO A 148 23.63 0.61 -7.06
N MET A 149 23.22 -0.44 -7.79
CA MET A 149 23.50 -0.64 -9.21
C MET A 149 22.41 -0.02 -10.09
N THR A 150 21.18 -0.53 -10.04
CA THR A 150 20.08 -0.04 -10.89
C THR A 150 19.45 1.28 -10.40
N LYS A 151 19.75 1.68 -9.16
CA LYS A 151 19.12 2.82 -8.45
C LYS A 151 17.59 2.71 -8.29
N ASN A 152 17.02 1.53 -8.55
CA ASN A 152 15.62 1.23 -8.28
C ASN A 152 15.38 1.15 -6.76
N TRP A 153 14.20 1.58 -6.32
CA TRP A 153 13.78 1.50 -4.92
C TRP A 153 12.99 0.21 -4.70
N TRP A 154 13.64 -0.79 -4.10
CA TRP A 154 13.07 -2.09 -3.81
C TRP A 154 12.25 -2.06 -2.52
N LEU A 155 11.05 -2.64 -2.57
CA LEU A 155 10.15 -2.80 -1.44
C LEU A 155 10.17 -4.27 -1.00
N SER A 156 10.40 -4.51 0.29
CA SER A 156 10.29 -5.84 0.90
C SER A 156 9.24 -5.90 2.00
N VAL A 157 8.62 -7.07 2.12
CA VAL A 157 7.71 -7.46 3.19
C VAL A 157 8.30 -8.70 3.85
N GLU A 158 8.40 -8.65 5.17
CA GLU A 158 9.29 -9.51 5.95
C GLU A 158 10.72 -9.49 5.36
N SER A 159 11.21 -10.63 4.89
CA SER A 159 12.53 -10.77 4.25
C SER A 159 12.46 -10.86 2.72
N ASN A 160 11.27 -10.73 2.11
CA ASN A 160 11.03 -11.00 0.69
C ASN A 160 10.84 -9.70 -0.11
N PHE A 161 11.61 -9.51 -1.17
CA PHE A 161 11.39 -8.42 -2.12
C PHE A 161 10.14 -8.68 -2.96
N ILE A 162 9.14 -7.80 -2.82
CA ILE A 162 7.86 -7.95 -3.53
C ILE A 162 7.85 -7.24 -4.88
N GLY A 163 8.72 -6.24 -5.05
CA GLY A 163 8.92 -5.51 -6.29
C GLY A 163 9.72 -4.23 -6.08
N TYR A 164 9.76 -3.38 -7.10
CA TYR A 164 10.52 -2.14 -7.06
C TYR A 164 9.85 -0.99 -7.83
N PHE A 165 10.17 0.23 -7.40
CA PHE A 165 9.91 1.45 -8.14
C PHE A 165 11.12 1.80 -9.01
N PRO A 166 10.97 1.98 -10.34
CA PRO A 166 12.08 2.33 -11.21
C PRO A 166 12.69 3.69 -10.86
N MET A 167 14.02 3.81 -10.94
CA MET A 167 14.76 5.07 -10.67
C MET A 167 14.13 6.29 -11.39
N LYS A 168 13.65 6.09 -12.63
CA LYS A 168 13.07 7.13 -13.48
C LYS A 168 11.87 7.87 -12.86
N LEU A 169 11.18 7.29 -11.88
CA LEU A 169 10.10 7.99 -11.16
C LEU A 169 10.63 9.09 -10.23
N PHE A 170 11.84 8.88 -9.71
CA PHE A 170 12.45 9.71 -8.68
C PHE A 170 13.86 10.13 -9.13
N SER A 171 13.96 10.71 -10.34
CA SER A 171 15.23 11.16 -10.94
C SER A 171 16.08 12.04 -10.03
N ASN A 172 15.43 12.78 -9.13
CA ASN A 172 16.06 13.73 -8.20
C ASN A 172 16.30 13.14 -6.80
N MET A 173 15.93 11.88 -6.55
CA MET A 173 16.01 11.22 -5.24
C MET A 173 17.05 10.09 -5.26
N SER A 174 18.31 10.46 -5.48
CA SER A 174 19.47 9.57 -5.30
C SER A 174 19.70 9.23 -3.83
N SER A 175 19.28 10.11 -2.92
CA SER A 175 19.06 9.90 -1.49
C SER A 175 17.74 10.55 -1.07
N ALA A 176 17.22 10.22 0.11
CA ALA A 176 16.08 10.91 0.72
C ALA A 176 16.59 11.89 1.79
N ASP A 177 16.05 13.11 1.82
CA ASP A 177 16.40 14.11 2.84
C ASP A 177 15.67 13.83 4.16
N GLN A 178 14.46 13.27 4.05
CA GLN A 178 13.60 12.91 5.17
C GLN A 178 12.88 11.60 4.90
N VAL A 179 12.73 10.80 5.94
CA VAL A 179 11.93 9.58 5.99
C VAL A 179 10.96 9.68 7.16
N GLY A 180 9.73 9.20 6.96
CA GLY A 180 8.68 9.26 7.98
C GLY A 180 7.91 7.95 8.10
N TRP A 181 7.53 7.64 9.34
CA TRP A 181 6.68 6.52 9.71
C TRP A 181 5.49 7.03 10.51
N GLY A 182 4.35 6.35 10.37
CA GLY A 182 3.16 6.65 11.14
C GLY A 182 1.89 6.31 10.38
N GLY A 183 0.82 6.99 10.76
CA GLY A 183 -0.45 6.93 10.08
C GLY A 183 -0.78 8.25 9.39
N ARG A 184 -1.77 8.18 8.52
CA ARG A 184 -2.49 9.31 7.92
C ARG A 184 -3.95 8.90 7.95
N THR A 185 -4.87 9.82 7.67
CA THR A 185 -6.21 9.45 7.20
C THR A 185 -6.57 10.36 6.04
N ARG A 186 -7.60 9.97 5.28
CA ARG A 186 -8.24 10.85 4.30
C ARG A 186 -9.73 10.56 4.32
N THR A 187 -10.52 11.62 4.32
CA THR A 187 -11.97 11.59 4.24
C THR A 187 -12.41 12.67 3.23
N HIS A 188 -13.69 12.69 2.86
CA HIS A 188 -14.23 13.77 2.03
C HIS A 188 -14.46 15.03 2.88
N LEU A 189 -14.63 16.18 2.23
CA LEU A 189 -15.03 17.40 2.94
C LEU A 189 -16.38 17.16 3.64
N ASN A 190 -16.49 17.63 4.88
CA ASN A 190 -17.68 17.51 5.74
C ASN A 190 -18.13 16.09 6.13
N THR A 191 -17.38 15.03 5.81
CA THR A 191 -17.61 13.68 6.36
C THR A 191 -16.70 13.43 7.58
N PRO A 192 -17.15 12.67 8.60
CA PRO A 192 -16.27 12.26 9.69
C PRO A 192 -14.99 11.63 9.17
N SER A 193 -13.85 11.95 9.78
CA SER A 193 -12.60 11.27 9.48
C SER A 193 -12.64 9.85 10.05
N PRO A 194 -12.09 8.85 9.33
CA PRO A 194 -12.08 7.47 9.78
C PRO A 194 -11.20 7.29 11.02
N GLN A 195 -11.46 6.24 11.78
CA GLN A 195 -10.56 5.77 12.82
C GLN A 195 -9.16 5.47 12.26
N MET A 196 -8.13 5.53 13.11
CA MET A 196 -6.75 5.19 12.75
C MET A 196 -6.16 4.17 13.71
N GLY A 197 -5.58 3.09 13.15
CA GLY A 197 -4.95 2.03 13.93
C GLY A 197 -6.00 1.19 14.65
N SER A 198 -6.02 1.26 15.98
CA SER A 198 -7.02 0.59 16.83
C SER A 198 -8.31 1.40 17.04
N GLY A 199 -8.43 2.58 16.44
CA GLY A 199 -9.53 3.52 16.71
C GLY A 199 -9.48 4.18 18.09
N ASN A 200 -8.41 3.94 18.86
CA ASN A 200 -8.19 4.52 20.18
C ASN A 200 -6.95 5.40 20.17
N TYR A 201 -6.89 6.40 21.05
CA TYR A 201 -5.65 7.14 21.27
C TYR A 201 -4.63 6.26 22.01
N PRO A 202 -3.32 6.47 21.78
CA PRO A 202 -2.28 5.85 22.61
C PRO A 202 -2.22 6.54 23.98
N HIS A 203 -3.12 6.16 24.90
CA HIS A 203 -3.21 6.73 26.25
C HIS A 203 -2.11 6.21 27.19
N ASP A 204 -1.65 4.98 26.99
CA ASP A 204 -0.67 4.27 27.80
C ASP A 204 0.49 3.73 26.93
N ASP A 205 1.47 3.07 27.57
CA ASP A 205 2.61 2.44 26.88
C ASP A 205 2.29 1.00 26.42
N ASN A 206 1.00 0.60 26.35
CA ASN A 206 0.62 -0.77 26.00
C ASN A 206 0.46 -0.97 24.48
N PHE A 207 1.37 -1.74 23.89
CA PHE A 207 1.37 -2.10 22.47
C PHE A 207 0.13 -2.86 21.98
N THR A 208 -0.72 -3.38 22.86
CA THR A 208 -2.00 -4.01 22.47
C THR A 208 -3.15 -3.01 22.34
N HIS A 209 -2.99 -1.75 22.79
CA HIS A 209 -4.05 -0.74 22.78
C HIS A 209 -3.98 0.22 21.57
N ALA A 210 -2.82 0.40 20.93
CA ALA A 210 -2.66 1.28 19.77
C ALA A 210 -1.71 0.68 18.71
N CYS A 211 -1.76 1.24 17.49
CA CYS A 211 -0.81 0.86 16.44
C CYS A 211 0.58 1.40 16.79
N TYR A 212 1.65 0.74 16.35
CA TYR A 212 3.01 1.12 16.74
C TYR A 212 4.04 0.86 15.64
N PHE A 213 5.15 1.61 15.70
CA PHE A 213 6.40 1.26 15.04
C PHE A 213 7.47 1.05 16.11
N LYS A 214 8.30 0.02 15.94
CA LYS A 214 9.45 -0.32 16.79
C LYS A 214 10.60 -0.81 15.91
N HIS A 215 11.83 -0.78 16.43
CA HIS A 215 13.05 -1.14 15.69
C HIS A 215 13.18 -0.37 14.36
N VAL A 216 13.00 0.95 14.45
CA VAL A 216 13.04 1.82 13.29
C VAL A 216 14.50 2.00 12.84
N LEU A 217 14.84 1.42 11.70
CA LEU A 217 16.18 1.46 11.12
C LEU A 217 16.24 2.39 9.91
N ILE A 218 17.32 3.16 9.77
CA ILE A 218 17.63 3.96 8.58
C ILE A 218 19.00 3.61 8.00
N LYS A 219 19.10 3.68 6.67
CA LYS A 219 20.35 3.49 5.94
C LYS A 219 20.82 4.83 5.39
N GLY A 220 21.88 5.38 5.99
CA GLY A 220 22.45 6.67 5.58
C GLY A 220 23.22 6.60 4.25
N SER A 221 23.72 7.74 3.81
CA SER A 221 24.56 7.87 2.59
C SER A 221 25.79 6.95 2.59
N SER A 222 26.38 6.72 3.77
CA SER A 222 27.48 5.76 4.00
C SER A 222 27.09 4.28 3.84
N ARG A 223 25.84 3.99 3.44
CA ARG A 223 25.21 2.66 3.31
C ARG A 223 25.15 1.82 4.60
N LYS A 224 25.61 2.35 5.73
CA LYS A 224 25.45 1.74 7.05
C LYS A 224 24.02 1.92 7.54
N THR A 225 23.38 0.81 7.86
CA THR A 225 22.12 0.79 8.61
C THR A 225 22.42 1.13 10.07
N HIS A 226 21.63 2.00 10.67
CA HIS A 226 21.64 2.24 12.11
C HIS A 226 20.21 2.42 12.62
N GLU A 227 20.03 2.19 13.91
CA GLU A 227 18.76 2.43 14.60
C GLU A 227 18.60 3.91 14.88
N VAL A 228 17.40 4.43 14.60
CA VAL A 228 17.04 5.83 14.83
C VAL A 228 17.08 6.12 16.32
N LYS A 229 17.59 7.30 16.71
CA LYS A 229 17.55 7.78 18.09
C LYS A 229 16.46 8.85 18.24
N PRO A 230 15.78 8.98 19.39
CA PRO A 230 14.73 9.98 19.58
C PRO A 230 15.13 11.41 19.18
N LYS A 231 16.38 11.80 19.45
CA LYS A 231 16.97 13.11 19.11
C LYS A 231 17.16 13.37 17.60
N GLU A 232 17.05 12.34 16.76
CA GLU A 232 17.15 12.42 15.30
C GLU A 232 15.75 12.53 14.65
N THR A 233 14.70 12.62 15.46
CA THR A 233 13.30 12.61 15.02
C THR A 233 12.55 13.87 15.47
N HIS A 234 11.50 14.21 14.73
CA HIS A 234 10.52 15.21 15.13
C HIS A 234 9.12 14.56 15.06
N SER A 235 8.24 14.93 15.98
CA SER A 235 6.83 14.53 15.92
C SER A 235 6.05 15.50 15.03
N PHE A 236 5.04 14.99 14.33
CA PHE A 236 4.08 15.80 13.59
C PHE A 236 2.69 15.20 13.74
N VAL A 237 1.72 16.03 14.14
CA VAL A 237 0.30 15.68 14.25
C VAL A 237 -0.48 16.86 13.68
N ASP A 238 -1.22 16.61 12.61
CA ASP A 238 -2.04 17.62 11.91
C ASP A 238 -3.34 17.91 12.67
N ARG A 239 -4.02 16.86 13.18
CA ARG A 239 -5.31 16.93 13.87
C ARG A 239 -5.22 16.31 15.29
N PRO A 240 -4.63 17.00 16.28
CA PRO A 240 -4.38 16.45 17.63
C PRO A 240 -5.66 16.09 18.41
N ASN A 241 -6.80 16.70 18.05
CA ASN A 241 -8.12 16.39 18.64
C ASN A 241 -8.79 15.14 18.05
N CYS A 242 -8.12 14.42 17.15
CA CYS A 242 -8.60 13.20 16.50
C CYS A 242 -7.60 12.06 16.51
N TYR A 243 -6.31 12.39 16.42
CA TYR A 243 -5.20 11.46 16.37
C TYR A 243 -4.08 11.94 17.27
N ASN A 244 -3.35 11.02 17.89
CA ASN A 244 -2.20 11.38 18.69
C ASN A 244 -1.06 10.37 18.52
N VAL A 245 0.14 10.78 18.93
CA VAL A 245 1.35 9.98 18.97
C VAL A 245 1.91 9.98 20.39
N ARG A 246 2.38 8.81 20.84
CA ARG A 246 2.97 8.61 22.16
C ARG A 246 4.33 7.95 22.03
N TYR A 247 5.28 8.41 22.83
CA TYR A 247 6.66 7.93 22.85
C TYR A 247 6.93 7.27 24.21
N PRO A 248 6.82 5.94 24.34
CA PRO A 248 7.12 5.21 25.56
C PRO A 248 8.56 5.45 26.03
N LYS A 249 8.75 5.50 27.34
CA LYS A 249 10.09 5.63 27.96
C LYS A 249 10.65 4.25 28.32
N GLY A 250 11.97 4.18 28.54
CA GLY A 250 12.65 2.96 28.97
C GLY A 250 13.08 2.00 27.84
N TYR A 251 12.76 2.31 26.58
CA TYR A 251 13.25 1.57 25.42
C TYR A 251 14.62 2.12 24.98
N SER A 252 15.58 1.23 24.74
CA SER A 252 16.88 1.55 24.13
C SER A 252 16.79 1.88 22.64
N VAL A 253 15.64 1.57 22.03
CA VAL A 253 15.35 1.67 20.60
C VAL A 253 14.24 2.70 20.34
N TYR A 254 14.17 3.28 19.14
CA TYR A 254 13.07 4.20 18.82
C TYR A 254 11.75 3.45 18.64
N VAL A 255 10.77 3.86 19.43
CA VAL A 255 9.42 3.28 19.47
C VAL A 255 8.40 4.40 19.62
N PHE A 256 7.28 4.30 18.91
CA PHE A 256 6.13 5.14 19.15
C PHE A 256 4.82 4.39 18.89
N LEU A 257 3.78 4.76 19.62
CA LEU A 257 2.40 4.35 19.37
C LEU A 257 1.64 5.51 18.73
N PHE A 258 0.70 5.20 17.85
CA PHE A 258 -0.13 6.18 17.16
C PHE A 258 -1.53 5.62 16.88
N GLY A 259 -2.51 6.50 16.79
CA GLY A 259 -3.89 6.14 16.52
C GLY A 259 -4.86 7.23 16.94
N GLY A 260 -6.14 6.93 16.79
CA GLY A 260 -7.21 7.76 17.34
C GLY A 260 -8.59 7.43 16.74
N PRO A 261 -9.67 7.93 17.37
CA PRO A 261 -11.04 7.65 16.98
C PRO A 261 -11.49 8.34 15.68
N GLY A 262 -10.75 9.32 15.18
CA GLY A 262 -11.21 10.17 14.08
C GLY A 262 -12.42 11.01 14.51
N GLY A 263 -13.43 11.12 13.65
CA GLY A 263 -14.62 11.94 13.92
C GLY A 263 -14.54 13.34 13.29
N ASN A 264 -14.97 14.37 14.02
CA ASN A 264 -14.98 15.74 13.49
C ASN A 264 -13.62 16.44 13.68
N CYS A 265 -12.71 16.18 12.75
CA CYS A 265 -11.32 16.66 12.83
C CYS A 265 -11.09 18.05 12.22
N GLY A 266 -12.10 18.60 11.52
CA GLY A 266 -11.89 19.60 10.48
C GLY A 266 -11.16 18.97 9.29
N ASN A 267 -11.75 19.05 8.10
CA ASN A 267 -11.16 18.50 6.88
C ASN A 267 -10.57 19.65 6.07
#